data_AF-A0A940VC14-F1
#
_entry.id   AF-A0A940VC14-F1
#
_cell.length_a   1.000
_cell.length_b   1.000
_cell.length_c   1.000
_cell.angle_alpha   90.00
_cell.angle_beta   90.00
_cell.angle_gamma   90.00
#
_symmetry.space_group_name_H-M   'P 1'
#
loop_
_entity.id
_entity.type
_entity.pdbx_description
1 polymer ?
#
loop_
_entity_poly.entity_id
_entity_poly.type
_entity_poly.pdbx_seq_one_letter_code
_entity_poly.pdbx_strand_id
1 'polypeptide(L)'
;MRGKDRREALQEALITIGVFYGLALLWSAGPEETARSLVYLGRQAQQFMHGGLSRPGYRPKGRRARQLFVLQGLPGVGAERAARLLERFGSVRAIVTAPSDELALVPGIDGKTAAKIRWVLDGPPMGEGPGAGS
;
A
#
# COMPACT_ATOMS: atom_id res chain seq x y z
N MET A 1 -32.19 -25.77 13.75
CA MET A 1 -30.83 -25.20 13.73
C MET A 1 -30.72 -24.25 12.55
N ARG A 2 -30.94 -22.93 12.74
CA ARG A 2 -30.84 -21.89 11.69
C ARG A 2 -30.91 -20.51 12.36
N GLY A 3 -29.80 -19.82 12.53
CA GLY A 3 -29.76 -18.50 13.16
C GLY A 3 -28.39 -18.07 13.68
N LYS A 4 -27.50 -19.03 13.97
CA LYS A 4 -26.15 -18.77 14.44
C LYS A 4 -25.22 -18.29 13.30
N ASP A 5 -25.37 -18.88 12.12
CA ASP A 5 -24.47 -18.67 10.96
C ASP A 5 -24.52 -17.25 10.34
N ARG A 6 -25.68 -16.56 10.33
CA ARG A 6 -25.80 -15.25 9.66
C ARG A 6 -25.12 -14.13 10.44
N ARG A 7 -25.23 -14.14 11.77
CA ARG A 7 -24.62 -13.12 12.64
C ARG A 7 -23.10 -13.29 12.65
N GLU A 8 -22.64 -14.53 12.74
CA GLU A 8 -21.22 -14.87 12.68
C GLU A 8 -20.62 -14.46 11.33
N ALA A 9 -21.27 -14.80 10.21
CA ALA A 9 -20.81 -14.37 8.88
C ALA A 9 -20.74 -12.83 8.72
N LEU A 10 -21.73 -12.09 9.25
CA LEU A 10 -21.70 -10.62 9.25
C LEU A 10 -20.55 -10.08 10.10
N GLN A 11 -20.30 -10.67 11.27
CA GLN A 11 -19.19 -10.27 12.14
C GLN A 11 -17.85 -10.55 11.48
N GLU A 12 -17.67 -11.71 10.84
CA GLU A 12 -16.46 -12.05 10.08
C GLU A 12 -16.21 -11.07 8.93
N ALA A 13 -17.26 -10.73 8.17
CA ALA A 13 -17.15 -9.76 7.08
C ALA A 13 -16.74 -8.38 7.60
N LEU A 14 -17.36 -7.90 8.70
CA LEU A 14 -17.02 -6.61 9.32
C LEU A 14 -15.59 -6.60 9.87
N ILE A 15 -15.11 -7.69 10.47
CA ILE A 15 -13.73 -7.84 10.93
C ILE A 15 -12.77 -7.80 9.74
N THR A 16 -13.08 -8.52 8.66
CA THR A 16 -12.25 -8.54 7.45
C THR A 16 -12.07 -7.15 6.85
N ILE A 17 -13.19 -6.44 6.69
CA ILE A 17 -13.22 -5.08 6.16
C ILE A 17 -12.51 -4.10 7.10
N GLY A 18 -12.82 -4.14 8.39
CA GLY A 18 -12.32 -3.17 9.37
C GLY A 18 -10.86 -3.36 9.79
N VAL A 19 -10.44 -4.62 9.99
CA VAL A 19 -9.11 -4.94 10.55
C VAL A 19 -8.10 -5.25 9.47
N PHE A 20 -8.45 -6.16 8.54
CA PHE A 20 -7.48 -6.65 7.55
C PHE A 20 -7.38 -5.75 6.33
N TYR A 21 -8.49 -5.20 5.85
CA TYR A 21 -8.48 -4.19 4.78
C TYR A 21 -8.30 -2.76 5.29
N GLY A 22 -8.46 -2.53 6.60
CA GLY A 22 -8.25 -1.21 7.21
C GLY A 22 -9.28 -0.17 6.77
N LEU A 23 -10.47 -0.58 6.36
CA LEU A 23 -11.54 0.32 5.96
C LEU A 23 -12.28 0.82 7.21
N ALA A 24 -12.43 2.14 7.34
CA ALA A 24 -13.14 2.75 8.45
C ALA A 24 -14.64 2.44 8.37
N LEU A 25 -15.19 1.82 9.40
CA LEU A 25 -16.62 1.56 9.56
C LEU A 25 -17.18 2.56 10.58
N LEU A 26 -18.04 3.48 10.11
CA LEU A 26 -18.75 4.43 10.96
C LEU A 26 -20.15 3.91 11.24
N TRP A 27 -20.47 3.70 12.51
CA TRP A 27 -21.80 3.33 12.95
C TRP A 27 -22.65 4.57 13.18
N SER A 28 -23.93 4.48 12.83
CA SER A 28 -24.93 5.52 13.07
C SER A 28 -26.20 4.86 13.58
N ALA A 29 -26.87 5.48 14.53
CA ALA A 29 -28.12 5.00 15.11
C ALA A 29 -29.34 5.30 14.22
N GLY A 30 -29.18 6.17 13.21
CA GLY A 30 -30.26 6.55 12.30
C GLY A 30 -29.84 7.59 11.25
N PRO A 31 -30.75 7.93 10.31
CA PRO A 31 -30.46 8.81 9.17
C PRO A 31 -29.90 10.18 9.55
N GLU A 32 -30.39 10.77 10.64
CA GLU A 32 -29.97 12.09 11.11
C GLU A 32 -28.51 12.09 11.60
N GLU A 33 -28.08 11.02 12.27
CA GLU A 33 -26.70 10.86 12.70
C GLU A 33 -25.78 10.56 11.52
N THR A 34 -26.24 9.77 10.55
CA THR A 34 -25.53 9.56 9.28
C THR A 34 -25.27 10.89 8.57
N ALA A 35 -26.30 11.72 8.44
CA ALA A 35 -26.19 13.02 7.78
C ALA A 35 -25.17 13.93 8.48
N ARG A 36 -25.18 13.99 9.82
CA ARG A 36 -24.17 14.74 10.59
C ARG A 36 -22.76 14.20 10.38
N SER A 37 -22.60 12.87 10.41
CA SER A 37 -21.31 12.20 10.20
C SER A 37 -20.71 12.51 8.83
N LEU A 38 -21.52 12.49 7.77
CA LEU A 38 -21.11 12.85 6.42
C LEU A 38 -20.65 14.30 6.32
N VAL A 39 -21.37 15.24 6.95
CA VAL A 39 -20.98 16.66 6.97
C VAL A 39 -19.64 16.86 7.71
N TYR A 40 -19.44 16.19 8.85
CA TYR A 40 -18.18 16.27 9.59
C TYR A 40 -17.01 15.68 8.81
N LEU A 41 -17.20 14.52 8.18
CA LEU A 41 -16.21 13.89 7.31
C LEU A 41 -15.82 14.83 6.17
N GLY A 42 -16.79 15.43 5.49
CA GLY A 42 -16.52 16.36 4.38
C GLY A 42 -15.67 17.55 4.82
N ARG A 43 -15.99 18.16 5.97
CA ARG A 43 -15.21 19.29 6.52
C ARG A 43 -13.78 18.90 6.88
N GLN A 44 -13.60 17.75 7.54
CA GLN A 44 -12.27 17.25 7.90
C GLN A 44 -11.46 16.84 6.65
N ALA A 45 -12.09 16.20 5.67
CA ALA A 45 -11.45 15.81 4.42
C ALA A 45 -10.92 17.03 3.66
N GLN A 46 -11.70 18.12 3.59
CA GLN A 46 -11.25 19.38 3.01
C GLN A 46 -10.00 19.90 3.73
N GLN A 47 -9.98 19.91 5.07
CA GLN A 47 -8.82 20.34 5.86
C GLN A 47 -7.59 19.44 5.66
N PHE A 48 -7.78 18.11 5.59
CA PHE A 48 -6.70 17.14 5.39
C PHE A 48 -6.08 17.20 3.99
N MET A 49 -6.81 17.68 2.98
CA MET A 49 -6.33 17.73 1.59
C MET A 49 -5.49 18.96 1.26
N HIS A 50 -5.41 19.95 2.16
CA HIS A 50 -4.65 21.18 1.94
C HIS A 50 -3.14 21.07 2.23
N GLY A 51 -2.55 19.86 2.32
CA GLY A 51 -1.17 19.68 2.82
C GLY A 51 -0.32 18.58 2.16
N GLY A 52 -0.70 18.08 0.98
CA GLY A 52 0.01 17.00 0.28
C GLY A 52 -0.63 15.63 0.50
N LEU A 53 -0.13 14.61 -0.22
CA LEU A 53 -0.60 13.23 -0.09
C LEU A 53 -0.36 12.75 1.34
N SER A 54 -1.36 12.91 2.21
CA SER A 54 -1.38 12.23 3.49
C SER A 54 -1.26 10.74 3.18
N ARG A 55 -0.24 10.08 3.74
CA ARG A 55 -0.11 8.61 3.70
C ARG A 55 -0.76 8.07 4.98
N PRO A 56 -2.08 7.85 5.02
CA PRO A 56 -2.70 7.19 6.14
C PRO A 56 -2.12 5.77 6.28
N GLY A 57 -2.01 5.30 7.53
CA GLY A 57 -1.66 3.91 7.82
C GLY A 57 -0.44 3.71 8.71
N TYR A 58 -0.13 2.43 8.90
CA TYR A 58 0.91 1.90 9.78
C TYR A 58 2.29 2.48 9.44
N ARG A 59 2.97 3.00 10.47
CA ARG A 59 4.39 3.41 10.39
C ARG A 59 5.26 2.37 11.09
N PRO A 60 5.96 1.51 10.34
CA PRO A 60 6.79 0.48 10.96
C PRO A 60 7.87 1.07 11.88
N LYS A 61 8.05 0.41 13.02
CA LYS A 61 9.12 0.73 13.98
C LYS A 61 10.35 -0.13 13.65
N GLY A 62 11.53 0.47 13.78
CA GLY A 62 12.81 -0.20 13.51
C GLY A 62 13.29 -0.11 12.06
N ARG A 63 14.61 -0.27 11.88
CA ARG A 63 15.30 -0.06 10.59
C ARG A 63 14.83 -1.04 9.52
N ARG A 64 14.85 -2.36 9.80
CA ARG A 64 14.46 -3.40 8.84
C ARG A 64 13.01 -3.25 8.37
N ALA A 65 12.08 -3.03 9.30
CA ALA A 65 10.67 -2.87 8.97
C ALA A 65 10.41 -1.64 8.08
N ARG A 66 11.12 -0.52 8.33
CA ARG A 66 11.06 0.66 7.45
C ARG A 66 11.67 0.40 6.07
N GLN A 67 12.80 -0.30 6.01
CA GLN A 67 13.41 -0.68 4.72
C GLN A 67 12.46 -1.53 3.89
N LEU A 68 11.85 -2.57 4.49
CA LEU A 68 10.86 -3.40 3.81
C LEU A 68 9.65 -2.58 3.35
N PHE A 69 9.15 -1.68 4.19
CA PHE A 69 8.00 -0.84 3.86
C PHE A 69 8.27 0.16 2.73
N VAL A 70 9.49 0.71 2.63
CA VAL A 70 9.90 1.55 1.51
C VAL A 70 9.96 0.71 0.23
N LEU A 71 10.60 -0.46 0.28
CA LEU A 71 10.74 -1.33 -0.88
C LEU A 71 9.41 -1.86 -1.40
N GLN A 72 8.44 -2.11 -0.52
CA GLN A 72 7.08 -2.53 -0.89
C GLN A 72 6.27 -1.42 -1.58
N GLY A 73 6.77 -0.18 -1.60
CA GLY A 73 6.20 0.89 -2.42
C GLY A 73 6.62 0.82 -3.89
N LEU A 74 7.58 -0.03 -4.25
CA LEU A 74 8.06 -0.17 -5.62
C LEU A 74 7.11 -1.05 -6.46
N PRO A 75 6.99 -0.78 -7.77
CA PRO A 75 6.08 -1.51 -8.64
C PRO A 75 6.43 -2.99 -8.70
N GLY A 76 5.45 -3.85 -8.42
CA GLY A 76 5.65 -5.30 -8.43
C GLY A 76 6.51 -5.82 -7.29
N VAL A 77 6.74 -5.06 -6.22
CA VAL A 77 7.54 -5.51 -5.06
C VAL A 77 6.62 -5.72 -3.85
N GLY A 78 6.26 -6.98 -3.59
CA GLY A 78 5.58 -7.39 -2.36
C GLY A 78 6.55 -7.68 -1.21
N ALA A 79 6.03 -8.13 -0.06
CA ALA A 79 6.81 -8.37 1.15
C ALA A 79 7.98 -9.34 0.95
N GLU A 80 7.77 -10.45 0.24
CA GLU A 80 8.84 -11.40 -0.06
C GLU A 80 9.92 -10.84 -0.98
N ARG A 81 9.51 -10.16 -2.06
CA ARG A 81 10.46 -9.56 -3.01
C ARG A 81 11.29 -8.47 -2.32
N ALA A 82 10.68 -7.68 -1.45
CA ALA A 82 11.36 -6.68 -0.64
C ALA A 82 12.40 -7.31 0.32
N ALA A 83 12.07 -8.45 0.94
CA ALA A 83 13.01 -9.18 1.79
C ALA A 83 14.19 -9.72 1.00
N ARG A 84 13.93 -10.39 -0.14
CA ARG A 84 14.98 -10.95 -1.02
C ARG A 84 15.90 -9.86 -1.58
N LEU A 85 15.34 -8.71 -1.98
CA LEU A 85 16.12 -7.55 -2.39
C LEU A 85 17.03 -7.06 -1.26
N LEU A 86 16.49 -6.91 -0.05
CA LEU A 86 17.26 -6.43 1.09
C LEU A 86 18.35 -7.41 1.52
N GLU A 87 18.10 -8.71 1.40
CA GLU A 87 19.07 -9.78 1.68
C GLU A 87 20.20 -9.81 0.66
N ARG A 88 19.90 -9.62 -0.63
CA ARG A 88 20.91 -9.61 -1.70
C ARG A 88 21.78 -8.36 -1.68
N PHE A 89 21.16 -7.19 -1.59
CA PHE A 89 21.84 -5.90 -1.76
C PHE A 89 22.24 -5.24 -0.43
N GLY A 90 21.77 -5.77 0.71
CA GLY A 90 22.12 -5.31 2.07
C GLY A 90 21.54 -3.96 2.49
N SER A 91 21.10 -3.10 1.56
CA SER A 91 20.51 -1.80 1.89
C SER A 91 19.57 -1.27 0.81
N VAL A 92 18.64 -0.40 1.21
CA VAL A 92 17.75 0.32 0.27
C VAL A 92 18.55 1.18 -0.71
N ARG A 93 19.65 1.82 -0.26
CA ARG A 93 20.51 2.61 -1.15
C ARG A 93 21.07 1.75 -2.28
N ALA A 94 21.64 0.59 -1.95
CA ALA A 94 22.21 -0.32 -2.93
C ALA A 94 21.17 -0.80 -3.95
N ILE A 95 19.94 -1.09 -3.50
CA ILE A 95 18.83 -1.48 -4.39
C ILE A 95 18.44 -0.33 -5.32
N VAL A 96 18.35 0.89 -4.80
CA VAL A 96 17.94 2.07 -5.58
C VAL A 96 19.00 2.45 -6.62
N THR A 97 20.27 2.15 -6.37
CA THR A 97 21.36 2.42 -7.34
C THR A 97 21.66 1.23 -8.26
N ALA A 98 21.14 0.04 -7.98
CA ALA A 98 21.41 -1.15 -8.77
C ALA A 98 20.80 -1.04 -10.19
N PRO A 99 21.53 -1.48 -11.23
CA PRO A 99 21.02 -1.50 -12.60
C PRO A 99 19.91 -2.55 -12.76
N SER A 100 19.08 -2.41 -13.80
CA SER A 100 17.88 -3.24 -13.99
C SER A 100 18.17 -4.72 -14.19
N ASP A 101 19.28 -5.04 -14.85
CA ASP A 101 19.79 -6.40 -15.03
C ASP A 101 20.13 -7.07 -13.70
N GLU A 102 20.81 -6.37 -12.78
CA GLU A 102 21.09 -6.88 -11.44
C GLU A 102 19.82 -7.11 -10.62
N LEU A 103 18.83 -6.21 -10.72
CA LEU A 103 17.54 -6.36 -10.06
C LEU A 103 16.79 -7.60 -10.58
N ALA A 104 16.86 -7.87 -11.89
CA ALA A 104 16.23 -9.03 -12.53
C ALA A 104 16.85 -10.38 -12.13
N LEU A 105 18.03 -10.39 -11.50
CA LEU A 105 18.60 -11.62 -10.95
C LEU A 105 17.91 -12.06 -9.65
N VAL A 106 17.11 -11.21 -9.00
CA VAL A 106 16.39 -11.55 -7.77
C VAL A 106 15.21 -12.47 -8.09
N PRO A 107 15.06 -13.63 -7.43
CA PRO A 107 13.95 -14.53 -7.70
C PRO A 107 12.57 -13.86 -7.61
N GLY A 108 11.83 -13.95 -8.72
CA GLY A 108 10.51 -13.35 -8.89
C GLY A 108 10.53 -11.90 -9.37
N ILE A 109 11.68 -11.31 -9.68
CA ILE A 109 11.78 -10.03 -10.39
C ILE A 109 12.21 -10.34 -11.82
N ASP A 110 11.33 -10.12 -12.79
CA ASP A 110 11.65 -10.25 -14.21
C ASP A 110 12.15 -8.91 -14.79
N GLY A 111 12.65 -8.94 -16.03
CA GLY A 111 13.14 -7.73 -16.70
C GLY A 111 12.09 -6.62 -16.79
N LYS A 112 10.80 -6.97 -16.96
CA LYS A 112 9.68 -6.01 -17.02
C LYS A 112 9.46 -5.32 -15.67
N THR A 113 9.49 -6.08 -14.57
CA THR A 113 9.40 -5.53 -13.21
C THR A 113 10.62 -4.68 -12.88
N ALA A 114 11.82 -5.14 -13.20
CA ALA A 114 13.06 -4.39 -12.99
C ALA A 114 13.07 -3.05 -13.75
N ALA A 115 12.61 -3.05 -15.00
CA ALA A 115 12.46 -1.81 -15.79
C ALA A 115 11.45 -0.84 -15.17
N LYS A 116 10.31 -1.34 -14.66
CA LYS A 116 9.34 -0.50 -13.93
C LYS A 116 9.92 0.08 -12.65
N ILE A 117 10.72 -0.70 -11.91
CA ILE A 117 11.42 -0.21 -10.71
C ILE A 117 12.34 0.94 -11.10
N ARG A 118 13.17 0.78 -12.13
CA ARG A 118 14.06 1.86 -12.62
C ARG A 118 13.27 3.09 -13.06
N TRP A 119 12.17 2.90 -13.80
CA TRP A 119 11.34 4.01 -14.23
C TRP A 119 10.84 4.88 -13.06
N VAL A 120 10.39 4.27 -11.95
CA VAL A 120 9.97 5.02 -10.75
C VAL A 120 11.14 5.75 -10.07
N LEU A 121 12.34 5.18 -10.12
CA LEU A 121 13.51 5.72 -9.42
C LEU A 121 14.25 6.81 -10.21
N ASP A 122 14.24 6.72 -11.54
CA ASP A 122 15.00 7.59 -12.44
C ASP A 122 14.14 8.65 -13.15
N GLY A 123 12.84 8.38 -13.32
CA GLY A 123 11.94 9.20 -14.12
C GLY A 123 11.58 10.53 -13.44
N PRO A 124 11.50 11.64 -14.19
CA PRO A 124 10.88 12.85 -13.67
C PRO A 124 9.39 12.61 -13.36
N PRO A 125 8.80 13.35 -12.40
CA PRO A 125 7.42 13.12 -11.96
C PRO A 125 6.34 13.26 -13.04
N MET A 126 6.68 13.82 -14.21
CA MET A 126 5.81 13.92 -15.39
C MET A 126 6.43 13.21 -16.60
N GLY A 127 6.63 11.90 -16.52
CA GLY A 127 7.01 11.05 -17.65
C GLY A 127 5.96 9.96 -17.92
N GLU A 128 5.66 9.67 -19.19
CA GLU A 128 4.83 8.51 -19.55
C GLU A 128 5.48 7.22 -19.04
N GLY A 129 4.67 6.35 -18.42
CA GLY A 129 5.13 5.05 -17.92
C GLY A 129 5.60 4.14 -19.05
N PRO A 130 6.55 3.22 -18.80
CA PRO A 130 6.94 2.21 -19.78
C PRO A 130 5.69 1.42 -20.14
N GLY A 131 5.25 1.58 -21.39
CA GLY A 131 3.96 1.14 -21.89
C GLY A 131 3.62 -0.28 -21.45
N ALA A 132 2.37 -0.47 -21.01
CA ALA A 132 1.74 -1.77 -20.92
C ALA A 132 1.50 -2.32 -22.34
N GLY A 133 2.59 -2.59 -23.08
CA GLY A 133 2.58 -3.16 -24.42
C GLY A 133 3.21 -4.55 -24.38
N SER A 134 2.41 -5.52 -24.84
CA SER A 134 2.69 -6.94 -25.05
C SER A 134 2.82 -7.84 -23.81
#